data_AF-A0A9E4IIC9-F1
#
_entry.id   AF-A0A9E4IIC9-F1
#
_cell.length_a   1.000
_cell.length_b   1.000
_cell.length_c   1.000
_cell.angle_alpha   90.00
_cell.angle_beta   90.00
_cell.angle_gamma   90.00
#
_symmetry.space_group_name_H-M   'P 1'
#
loop_
_entity.id
_entity.type
_entity.pdbx_description
1 polymer ?
#
loop_
_entity_poly.entity_id
_entity_poly.type
_entity_poly.pdbx_seq_one_letter_code
_entity_poly.pdbx_strand_id
1 'polypeptide(L)'
;MRAFFQSPGPLMVRSLVLLTVPALVLVIWQASESTRETNPFFFWVYLLIWMGSFVVAGYVGWSLARAALAAASPEYTSQDEDWWVRDGFVRATAVFSATVAVGFLCLLVPGLMVLMIYAFNPFLIIERRSKGFNSLAVSAELTRGNRIRLLVLVLILTVLFIPSAWLFYLWTPSTLGILAFWVLGAPPLAIAAVTVATAYRTLTPSR
;
A
#
# COMPACT_ATOMS: atom_id res chain seq x y z
N MET A 1 4.94 -1.47 -17.10
CA MET A 1 3.81 -0.89 -17.85
C MET A 1 3.04 -1.90 -18.69
N ARG A 2 3.66 -2.70 -19.58
CA ARG A 2 2.93 -3.73 -20.38
C ARG A 2 2.03 -4.65 -19.55
N ALA A 3 2.52 -5.12 -18.39
CA ALA A 3 1.77 -5.94 -17.43
C ALA A 3 0.45 -5.29 -16.94
N PHE A 4 0.42 -3.97 -16.71
CA PHE A 4 -0.80 -3.28 -16.29
C PHE A 4 -1.85 -3.29 -17.40
N PHE A 5 -1.43 -3.07 -18.65
CA PHE A 5 -2.32 -3.04 -19.81
C PHE A 5 -2.93 -4.41 -20.17
N GLN A 6 -2.41 -5.50 -19.62
CA GLN A 6 -3.01 -6.83 -19.79
C GLN A 6 -4.27 -7.03 -18.93
N SER A 7 -4.39 -6.34 -17.80
CA SER A 7 -5.54 -6.50 -16.89
C SER A 7 -5.89 -5.22 -16.10
N PRO A 8 -6.09 -4.07 -16.77
CA PRO A 8 -6.26 -2.79 -16.09
C PRO A 8 -7.52 -2.77 -15.21
N GLY A 9 -8.65 -3.32 -15.68
CA GLY A 9 -9.92 -3.33 -14.96
C GLY A 9 -9.84 -3.99 -13.58
N PRO A 10 -9.45 -5.28 -13.48
CA PRO A 10 -9.33 -5.96 -12.18
C PRO A 10 -8.35 -5.28 -11.20
N LEU A 11 -7.26 -4.70 -11.71
CA LEU A 11 -6.29 -3.96 -10.88
C LEU A 11 -6.88 -2.64 -10.37
N MET A 12 -7.61 -1.91 -11.23
CA MET A 12 -8.30 -0.68 -10.85
C MET A 12 -9.37 -0.93 -9.80
N VAL A 13 -10.22 -1.95 -9.98
CA VAL A 13 -11.26 -2.31 -9.00
C VAL A 13 -10.64 -2.64 -7.65
N ARG A 14 -9.59 -3.46 -7.60
CA ARG A 14 -8.91 -3.80 -6.34
C ARG A 14 -8.22 -2.60 -5.70
N SER A 15 -7.70 -1.68 -6.50
CA SER A 15 -7.10 -0.43 -6.00
C SER A 15 -8.16 0.50 -5.42
N LEU A 16 -9.32 0.62 -6.06
CA LEU A 16 -10.47 1.34 -5.52
C LEU A 16 -10.90 0.71 -4.19
N VAL A 17 -11.12 -0.60 -4.13
CA VAL A 17 -11.50 -1.28 -2.88
C VAL A 17 -10.47 -1.02 -1.78
N LEU A 18 -9.16 -1.08 -2.07
CA LEU A 18 -8.12 -0.77 -1.09
C LEU A 18 -8.18 0.67 -0.58
N LEU A 19 -8.39 1.63 -1.48
CA LEU A 19 -8.48 3.05 -1.12
C LEU A 19 -9.79 3.41 -0.39
N THR A 20 -10.82 2.54 -0.37
CA THR A 20 -12.02 2.79 0.45
C THR A 20 -11.67 2.84 1.94
N VAL A 21 -10.68 2.07 2.39
CA VAL A 21 -10.28 1.99 3.79
C VAL A 21 -9.81 3.35 4.32
N PRO A 22 -8.76 3.99 3.74
CA PRO A 22 -8.36 5.33 4.18
C PRO A 22 -9.44 6.39 3.90
N ALA A 23 -10.23 6.27 2.83
CA ALA A 23 -11.32 7.20 2.55
C ALA A 23 -12.37 7.21 3.69
N LEU A 24 -12.79 6.04 4.16
CA LEU A 24 -13.72 5.91 5.29
C LEU A 24 -13.15 6.49 6.58
N VAL A 25 -11.85 6.26 6.84
CA VAL A 25 -11.17 6.85 8.00
C VAL A 25 -11.19 8.37 7.94
N LEU A 26 -10.99 8.97 6.75
CA LEU A 26 -11.07 10.42 6.56
C LEU A 26 -12.51 10.96 6.71
N VAL A 27 -13.52 10.24 6.21
CA VAL A 27 -14.94 10.61 6.44
C VAL A 27 -15.25 10.63 7.93
N ILE A 28 -14.82 9.60 8.68
CA ILE A 28 -15.03 9.52 10.13
C ILE A 28 -14.30 10.68 10.86
N TRP A 29 -13.08 11.03 10.42
CA TRP A 29 -12.34 12.17 10.96
C TRP A 29 -13.08 13.50 10.79
N GLN A 30 -13.61 13.74 9.59
CA GLN A 30 -14.36 14.95 9.27
C GLN A 30 -15.68 15.01 10.04
N ALA A 31 -16.44 13.91 10.03
CA ALA A 31 -17.72 13.83 10.73
C ALA A 31 -17.59 14.03 12.26
N SER A 32 -16.41 13.75 12.82
CA SER A 32 -16.13 13.91 14.26
C SER A 32 -15.52 15.27 14.63
N GLU A 33 -15.35 16.20 13.70
CA GLU A 33 -14.64 17.47 13.94
C GLU A 33 -15.19 18.28 15.11
N SER A 34 -16.51 18.55 15.14
CA SER A 34 -17.16 19.28 16.23
C SER A 34 -17.01 18.58 17.60
N THR A 35 -16.93 17.24 17.59
CA THR A 35 -16.78 16.45 18.81
C THR A 35 -15.33 16.42 19.29
N ARG A 36 -14.36 16.42 18.37
CA ARG A 36 -12.91 16.44 18.66
C ARG A 36 -12.49 17.74 19.34
N GLU A 37 -13.04 18.88 18.92
CA GLU A 37 -12.75 20.18 19.54
C GLU A 37 -13.21 20.24 21.00
N THR A 38 -14.30 19.56 21.32
CA THR A 38 -14.91 19.58 22.66
C THR A 38 -14.30 18.53 23.58
N ASN A 39 -13.81 17.41 23.05
CA ASN A 39 -13.33 16.29 23.85
C ASN A 39 -12.02 15.68 23.31
N PRO A 40 -10.88 15.87 23.99
CA PRO A 40 -9.59 15.33 23.56
C PRO A 40 -9.53 13.80 23.57
N PHE A 41 -10.45 13.10 24.26
CA PHE A 41 -10.54 11.64 24.19
C PHE A 41 -10.81 11.12 22.77
N PHE A 42 -11.52 11.88 21.94
CA PHE A 42 -11.80 11.49 20.55
C PHE A 42 -10.56 11.39 19.68
N PHE A 43 -9.48 12.09 20.03
CA PHE A 43 -8.19 11.91 19.36
C PHE A 43 -7.68 10.47 19.50
N TRP A 44 -7.77 9.88 20.69
CA TRP A 44 -7.32 8.51 20.94
C TRP A 44 -8.21 7.48 20.23
N VAL A 45 -9.53 7.70 20.24
CA VAL A 45 -10.47 6.85 19.48
C VAL A 45 -10.13 6.87 18.00
N TYR A 46 -9.88 8.06 17.44
CA TYR A 46 -9.47 8.19 16.04
C TYR A 46 -8.14 7.50 15.76
N LEU A 47 -7.15 7.67 16.64
CA LEU A 47 -5.86 6.99 16.49
C LEU A 47 -6.03 5.47 16.43
N LEU A 48 -6.90 4.89 17.26
CA LEU A 48 -7.22 3.46 17.22
C LEU A 48 -7.91 3.05 15.91
N ILE A 49 -8.87 3.84 15.42
CA ILE A 49 -9.53 3.60 14.12
C ILE A 49 -8.48 3.63 12.99
N TRP A 50 -7.60 4.62 13.01
CA TRP A 50 -6.55 4.79 12.02
C TRP A 50 -5.56 3.61 12.06
N MET A 51 -5.12 3.17 13.24
CA MET A 51 -4.29 1.98 13.39
C MET A 51 -5.00 0.69 12.92
N GLY A 52 -6.27 0.51 13.28
CA GLY A 52 -7.08 -0.62 12.83
C GLY A 52 -7.26 -0.65 11.30
N SER A 53 -7.28 0.51 10.66
CA SER A 53 -7.37 0.63 9.21
C SER A 53 -6.21 -0.05 8.48
N PHE A 54 -5.02 -0.13 9.07
CA PHE A 54 -3.88 -0.83 8.47
C PHE A 54 -4.09 -2.34 8.38
N VAL A 55 -4.77 -2.92 9.38
CA VAL A 55 -5.13 -4.33 9.37
C VAL A 55 -6.14 -4.61 8.26
N VAL A 56 -7.17 -3.77 8.16
CA VAL A 56 -8.20 -3.87 7.10
C VAL A 56 -7.56 -3.68 5.72
N ALA A 57 -6.69 -2.68 5.55
CA ALA A 57 -5.95 -2.44 4.33
C ALA A 57 -5.02 -3.62 3.97
N GLY A 58 -4.46 -4.32 4.96
CA GLY A 58 -3.73 -5.56 4.74
C GLY A 58 -4.61 -6.66 4.14
N TYR A 59 -5.81 -6.89 4.69
CA TYR A 59 -6.72 -7.91 4.15
C TYR A 59 -7.22 -7.56 2.75
N VAL A 60 -7.57 -6.30 2.52
CA VAL A 60 -8.06 -5.85 1.21
C VAL A 60 -6.92 -5.82 0.18
N GLY A 61 -5.75 -5.34 0.60
CA GLY A 61 -4.55 -5.17 -0.23
C GLY A 61 -3.92 -6.49 -0.66
N TRP A 62 -4.18 -7.59 0.05
CA TRP A 62 -3.82 -8.94 -0.37
C TRP A 62 -4.25 -9.24 -1.80
N SER A 63 -5.51 -8.91 -2.13
CA SER A 63 -6.07 -9.16 -3.46
C SER A 63 -5.34 -8.38 -4.56
N LEU A 64 -4.99 -7.11 -4.28
CA LEU A 64 -4.25 -6.25 -5.18
C LEU A 64 -2.82 -6.76 -5.40
N ALA A 65 -2.14 -7.16 -4.33
CA ALA A 65 -0.78 -7.69 -4.41
C ALA A 65 -0.72 -8.99 -5.22
N ARG A 66 -1.67 -9.93 -5.03
CA ARG A 66 -1.76 -11.15 -5.85
C ARG A 66 -2.02 -10.83 -7.33
N ALA A 67 -2.92 -9.90 -7.60
CA ALA A 67 -3.24 -9.48 -8.96
C ALA A 67 -2.04 -8.84 -9.66
N ALA A 68 -1.33 -7.97 -8.96
CA ALA A 68 -0.12 -7.33 -9.45
C ALA A 68 0.99 -8.36 -9.72
N LEU A 69 1.14 -9.37 -8.85
CA LEU A 69 2.10 -10.44 -9.04
C LEU A 69 1.76 -11.33 -10.24
N ALA A 70 0.49 -11.70 -10.41
CA ALA A 70 0.02 -12.46 -11.56
C ALA A 70 0.22 -11.69 -12.87
N ALA A 71 -0.06 -10.38 -12.87
CA ALA A 71 0.20 -9.52 -14.02
C ALA A 71 1.71 -9.40 -14.34
N ALA A 72 2.56 -9.43 -13.32
CA ALA A 72 4.02 -9.36 -13.49
C ALA A 72 4.67 -10.71 -13.84
N SER A 73 3.97 -11.84 -13.67
CA SER A 73 4.54 -13.18 -13.80
C SER A 73 3.52 -14.17 -14.35
N PRO A 74 3.58 -14.51 -15.65
CA PRO A 74 2.67 -15.47 -16.28
C PRO A 74 2.74 -16.87 -15.64
N GLU A 75 3.91 -17.24 -15.12
CA GLU A 75 4.16 -18.53 -14.44
C GLU A 75 3.50 -18.62 -13.06
N TYR A 76 3.09 -17.47 -12.49
CA TYR A 76 2.42 -17.45 -11.19
C TYR A 76 1.00 -17.97 -11.36
N THR A 77 0.85 -19.27 -11.16
CA THR A 77 -0.45 -19.89 -10.93
C THR A 77 -0.89 -19.54 -9.52
N SER A 78 -2.12 -19.03 -9.38
CA SER A 78 -2.70 -18.76 -8.08
C SER A 78 -2.88 -20.08 -7.33
N GLN A 79 -1.85 -20.52 -6.59
CA GLN A 79 -1.97 -21.65 -5.68
C GLN A 79 -3.08 -21.39 -4.65
N ASP A 80 -3.60 -22.49 -4.11
CA ASP A 80 -4.67 -22.52 -3.12
C ASP A 80 -4.44 -21.52 -1.98
N GLU A 81 -5.54 -20.88 -1.57
CA GLU A 81 -5.54 -19.78 -0.61
C GLU A 81 -5.31 -20.30 0.80
N ASP A 82 -4.05 -20.57 1.15
CA ASP A 82 -3.77 -20.92 2.53
C ASP A 82 -3.95 -19.69 3.44
N TRP A 83 -4.93 -19.76 4.34
CA TRP A 83 -5.31 -18.67 5.24
C TRP A 83 -4.13 -18.10 6.07
N TRP A 84 -3.15 -18.94 6.41
CA TRP A 84 -1.97 -18.55 7.19
C TRP A 84 -1.01 -17.59 6.44
N VAL A 85 -0.97 -17.62 5.10
CA VAL A 85 -0.15 -16.73 4.29
C VAL A 85 -0.81 -15.36 4.26
N ARG A 86 -2.15 -15.35 4.12
CA ARG A 86 -2.95 -14.13 4.21
C ARG A 86 -2.81 -13.47 5.59
N ASP A 87 -2.87 -14.24 6.67
CA ASP A 87 -2.66 -13.71 8.03
C ASP A 87 -1.24 -13.16 8.20
N GLY A 88 -0.22 -13.88 7.72
CA GLY A 88 1.17 -13.41 7.71
C GLY A 88 1.34 -12.09 6.94
N PHE A 89 0.67 -11.96 5.79
CA PHE A 89 0.65 -10.73 5.00
C PHE A 89 0.03 -9.56 5.75
N VAL A 90 -1.11 -9.78 6.40
CA VAL A 90 -1.82 -8.74 7.16
C VAL A 90 -0.96 -8.24 8.32
N ARG A 91 -0.37 -9.15 9.10
CA ARG A 91 0.53 -8.78 10.21
C ARG A 91 1.74 -8.01 9.71
N ALA A 92 2.37 -8.47 8.64
CA ALA A 92 3.54 -7.80 8.08
C ALA A 92 3.17 -6.42 7.50
N THR A 93 1.99 -6.29 6.88
CA THR A 93 1.47 -5.01 6.39
C THR A 93 1.19 -4.04 7.54
N ALA A 94 0.58 -4.51 8.63
CA ALA A 94 0.31 -3.68 9.80
C ALA A 94 1.60 -3.15 10.45
N VAL A 95 2.60 -4.04 10.66
CA VAL A 95 3.92 -3.64 11.19
C VAL A 95 4.63 -2.68 10.24
N PHE A 96 4.58 -2.96 8.94
CA PHE A 96 5.15 -2.09 7.92
C PHE A 96 4.52 -0.69 7.96
N SER A 97 3.20 -0.60 7.91
CA SER A 97 2.46 0.66 7.96
C SER A 97 2.75 1.45 9.23
N ALA A 98 2.81 0.79 10.39
CA ALA A 98 3.19 1.44 11.64
C ALA A 98 4.63 1.98 11.60
N THR A 99 5.58 1.21 11.04
CA THR A 99 6.98 1.63 10.93
C THR A 99 7.13 2.81 9.97
N VAL A 100 6.43 2.79 8.84
CA VAL A 100 6.40 3.89 7.87
C VAL A 100 5.79 5.14 8.49
N ALA A 101 4.69 5.00 9.22
CA ALA A 101 4.05 6.09 9.95
C ALA A 101 5.00 6.76 10.96
N VAL A 102 5.63 5.95 11.83
CA VAL A 102 6.63 6.46 12.79
C VAL A 102 7.80 7.10 12.05
N GLY A 103 8.26 6.49 10.95
CA GLY A 103 9.29 7.05 10.09
C GLY A 103 8.92 8.46 9.61
N PHE A 104 7.75 8.64 9.01
CA PHE A 104 7.27 9.94 8.56
C PHE A 104 7.05 10.96 9.69
N LEU A 105 6.64 10.51 10.88
CA LEU A 105 6.51 11.38 12.07
C LEU A 105 7.87 11.88 12.55
N CYS A 106 8.89 11.02 12.55
CA CYS A 106 10.25 11.42 12.95
C CYS A 106 10.86 12.35 11.89
N LEU A 107 10.95 11.90 10.64
CA LEU A 107 11.50 12.62 9.50
C LEU A 107 11.06 11.97 8.17
N LEU A 108 10.82 12.79 7.14
CA LEU A 108 10.36 12.28 5.83
C LEU A 108 11.33 11.26 5.19
N VAL A 109 12.64 11.48 5.34
CA VAL A 109 13.68 10.62 4.72
C VAL A 109 13.73 9.20 5.32
N PRO A 110 13.78 9.00 6.65
CA PRO A 110 13.62 7.68 7.27
C PRO A 110 12.36 6.93 6.83
N GLY A 111 11.21 7.61 6.75
CA GLY A 111 9.96 7.00 6.29
C GLY A 111 10.07 6.44 4.87
N LEU A 112 10.65 7.20 3.94
CA LEU A 112 10.90 6.75 2.58
C LEU A 112 11.89 5.58 2.51
N MET A 113 12.95 5.59 3.32
CA MET A 113 13.90 4.46 3.36
C MET A 113 13.23 3.17 3.83
N VAL A 114 12.42 3.23 4.88
CA VAL A 114 11.63 2.08 5.37
C VAL A 114 10.67 1.58 4.29
N LEU A 115 9.98 2.49 3.61
CA LEU A 115 9.06 2.16 2.52
C LEU A 115 9.77 1.39 1.39
N MET A 116 10.97 1.83 1.01
CA MET A 116 11.77 1.16 -0.01
C MET A 116 12.28 -0.21 0.43
N ILE A 117 12.75 -0.34 1.68
CA ILE A 117 13.29 -1.59 2.24
C ILE A 117 12.24 -2.71 2.22
N TYR A 118 10.98 -2.37 2.48
CA TYR A 118 9.89 -3.33 2.62
C TYR A 118 8.95 -3.39 1.41
N ALA A 119 9.27 -2.70 0.31
CA ALA A 119 8.43 -2.67 -0.90
C ALA A 119 8.18 -4.07 -1.49
N PHE A 120 9.11 -5.02 -1.33
CA PHE A 120 8.98 -6.38 -1.89
C PHE A 120 8.38 -7.40 -0.93
N ASN A 121 8.19 -7.02 0.34
CA ASN A 121 7.66 -7.91 1.37
C ASN A 121 6.29 -8.55 1.01
N PRO A 122 5.31 -7.80 0.45
CA PRO A 122 4.04 -8.37 0.00
C PRO A 122 4.20 -9.59 -0.93
N PHE A 123 5.12 -9.49 -1.90
CA PHE A 123 5.31 -10.50 -2.94
C PHE A 123 6.10 -11.70 -2.44
N LEU A 124 7.08 -11.49 -1.56
CA LEU A 124 7.82 -12.56 -0.89
C LEU A 124 6.93 -13.46 -0.04
N ILE A 125 5.94 -12.87 0.65
CA ILE A 125 4.97 -13.63 1.44
C ILE A 125 4.07 -14.45 0.52
N ILE A 126 3.53 -13.83 -0.53
CA ILE A 126 2.61 -14.48 -1.48
C ILE A 126 3.30 -15.64 -2.21
N GLU A 127 4.48 -15.40 -2.77
CA GLU A 127 5.14 -16.39 -3.62
C GLU A 127 5.92 -17.43 -2.83
N ARG A 128 6.80 -16.98 -1.93
CA ARG A 128 7.73 -17.89 -1.23
C ARG A 128 7.13 -18.50 0.03
N ARG A 129 5.85 -18.20 0.33
CA ARG A 129 5.15 -18.60 1.56
C ARG A 129 5.99 -18.31 2.81
N SER A 130 6.75 -17.21 2.76
CA SER A 130 7.72 -16.87 3.80
C SER A 130 6.99 -16.39 5.05
N LYS A 131 7.39 -16.91 6.22
CA LYS A 131 6.74 -16.57 7.49
C LYS A 131 7.09 -15.13 7.89
N GLY A 132 6.12 -14.23 7.74
CA GLY A 132 6.00 -12.92 8.41
C GLY A 132 7.27 -12.06 8.48
N PHE A 133 8.12 -12.27 9.49
CA PHE A 133 9.33 -11.46 9.71
C PHE A 133 10.52 -11.87 8.83
N ASN A 134 10.61 -13.13 8.43
CA ASN A 134 11.70 -13.58 7.55
C ASN A 134 11.63 -12.89 6.18
N SER A 135 10.42 -12.57 5.70
CA SER A 135 10.23 -11.85 4.44
C SER A 135 10.71 -10.40 4.52
N LEU A 136 10.66 -9.77 5.70
CA LEU A 136 11.19 -8.42 5.91
C LEU A 136 12.71 -8.39 5.76
N ALA A 137 13.41 -9.37 6.35
CA ALA A 137 14.85 -9.50 6.22
C ALA A 137 15.28 -9.76 4.75
N VAL A 138 14.60 -10.68 4.07
CA VAL A 138 14.85 -10.97 2.65
C VAL A 138 14.55 -9.75 1.77
N SER A 139 13.47 -9.01 2.05
CA SER A 139 13.16 -7.76 1.34
C SER A 139 14.28 -6.71 1.52
N ALA A 140 14.81 -6.57 2.73
CA ALA A 140 15.90 -5.64 3.01
C ALA A 140 17.19 -6.02 2.25
N GLU A 141 17.46 -7.31 2.10
CA GLU A 141 18.61 -7.80 1.34
C GLU A 141 18.45 -7.52 -0.17
N LEU A 142 17.27 -7.84 -0.75
CA LEU A 142 16.97 -7.60 -2.16
C LEU A 142 17.04 -6.12 -2.54
N THR A 143 16.67 -5.23 -1.62
CA THR A 143 16.63 -3.78 -1.86
C THR A 143 18.00 -3.10 -1.70
N ARG A 144 18.96 -3.71 -1.00
CA ARG A 144 20.27 -3.12 -0.69
C ARG A 144 21.07 -2.72 -1.94
N GLY A 145 21.03 -3.53 -3.00
CA GLY A 145 21.74 -3.27 -4.25
C GLY A 145 21.02 -2.31 -5.22
N ASN A 146 19.73 -2.01 -4.98
CA ASN A 146 18.89 -1.27 -5.94
C ASN A 146 18.23 -0.02 -5.33
N ARG A 147 18.76 0.50 -4.21
CA ARG A 147 18.18 1.63 -3.48
C ARG A 147 17.91 2.85 -4.36
N ILE A 148 18.86 3.28 -5.20
CA ILE A 148 18.66 4.46 -6.05
C ILE A 148 17.54 4.22 -7.07
N ARG A 149 17.48 3.04 -7.69
CA ARG A 149 16.42 2.70 -8.66
C ARG A 149 15.05 2.67 -7.98
N LEU A 150 14.97 2.11 -6.76
CA LEU A 150 13.76 2.11 -5.96
C LEU A 150 13.35 3.51 -5.50
N LEU A 151 14.31 4.37 -5.15
CA LEU A 151 14.04 5.75 -4.80
C LEU A 151 13.44 6.50 -5.99
N VAL A 152 14.05 6.40 -7.17
CA VAL A 152 13.53 6.99 -8.41
C VAL A 152 12.14 6.46 -8.72
N LEU A 153 11.91 5.15 -8.56
CA LEU A 153 10.59 4.56 -8.72
C LEU A 153 9.57 5.18 -7.76
N VAL A 154 9.89 5.28 -6.47
CA VAL A 154 9.01 5.88 -5.45
C VAL A 154 8.75 7.35 -5.77
N LEU A 155 9.74 8.10 -6.23
CA LEU A 155 9.57 9.50 -6.65
C LEU A 155 8.62 9.63 -7.84
N ILE A 156 8.79 8.81 -8.89
CA ILE A 156 7.89 8.79 -10.05
C ILE A 156 6.46 8.47 -9.61
N LEU A 157 6.29 7.44 -8.77
CA LEU A 157 4.99 7.07 -8.25
C LEU A 157 4.38 8.20 -7.42
N THR A 158 5.17 8.87 -6.57
CA THR A 158 4.73 10.02 -5.77
C THR A 158 4.22 11.15 -6.67
N VAL A 159 4.93 11.45 -7.76
CA VAL A 159 4.50 12.46 -8.74
C VAL A 159 3.16 12.09 -9.37
N LEU A 160 2.90 10.81 -9.64
CA LEU A 160 1.59 10.36 -10.17
C LEU A 160 0.44 10.56 -9.18
N PHE A 161 0.70 10.62 -7.88
CA PHE A 161 -0.31 10.90 -6.86
C PHE A 161 -0.58 12.40 -6.66
N ILE A 162 0.28 13.29 -7.17
CA ILE A 162 0.12 14.76 -6.99
C ILE A 162 -1.24 15.27 -7.47
N PRO A 163 -1.78 14.90 -8.66
CA PRO A 163 -3.08 15.40 -9.10
C PRO A 163 -4.23 15.00 -8.15
N SER A 164 -4.15 13.78 -7.61
CA SER A 164 -5.11 13.27 -6.62
C SER A 164 -5.06 14.09 -5.32
N ALA A 165 -3.87 14.31 -4.79
CA ALA A 165 -3.66 15.10 -3.57
C ALA A 165 -4.01 16.59 -3.77
N TRP A 166 -3.70 17.14 -4.93
CA TRP A 166 -4.00 18.53 -5.30
C TRP A 166 -5.51 18.78 -5.35
N LEU A 167 -6.27 17.86 -5.98
CA LEU A 167 -7.72 17.97 -6.01
C LEU A 167 -8.33 17.76 -4.62
N PHE A 168 -7.82 16.82 -3.83
CA PHE A 168 -8.23 16.68 -2.43
C PHE A 168 -8.05 17.99 -1.65
N TYR A 169 -6.94 18.71 -1.87
CA TYR A 169 -6.68 19.98 -1.22
C TYR A 169 -7.61 21.10 -1.71
N LEU A 170 -7.80 21.22 -3.03
CA LEU A 170 -8.64 22.26 -3.64
C LEU A 170 -10.11 22.20 -3.18
N TRP A 171 -10.66 20.99 -3.06
CA TRP A 171 -12.07 20.78 -2.73
C TRP A 171 -12.32 20.71 -1.23
N THR A 172 -11.33 21.10 -0.43
CA THR A 172 -11.25 20.84 1.00
C THR A 172 -11.46 19.35 1.32
N PRO A 173 -11.25 18.90 2.56
CA PRO A 173 -11.64 17.55 2.95
C PRO A 173 -13.18 17.49 3.02
N SER A 174 -13.84 17.63 1.87
CA SER A 174 -15.26 17.43 1.65
C SER A 174 -15.48 16.03 1.08
N THR A 175 -16.72 15.55 1.08
CA THR A 175 -17.08 14.27 0.46
C THR A 175 -16.65 14.22 -1.01
N LEU A 176 -16.78 15.32 -1.74
CA LEU A 176 -16.32 15.42 -3.14
C LEU A 176 -14.79 15.34 -3.24
N GLY A 177 -14.05 16.02 -2.36
CA GLY A 177 -12.60 15.93 -2.29
C GLY A 177 -12.10 14.51 -2.01
N ILE A 178 -12.73 13.79 -1.07
CA ILE A 178 -12.43 12.39 -0.77
C ILE A 178 -12.71 11.51 -1.99
N LEU A 179 -13.87 11.65 -2.63
CA LEU A 179 -14.22 10.86 -3.81
C LEU A 179 -13.27 11.12 -4.99
N ALA A 180 -12.88 12.38 -5.21
CA ALA A 180 -11.90 12.73 -6.22
C ALA A 180 -10.53 12.09 -5.94
N PHE A 181 -10.05 12.18 -4.70
CA PHE A 181 -8.82 11.49 -4.28
C PHE A 181 -8.91 9.98 -4.50
N TRP A 182 -10.06 9.40 -4.19
CA TRP A 182 -10.31 7.97 -4.29
C TRP A 182 -10.24 7.48 -5.75
N VAL A 183 -10.95 8.14 -6.64
CA VAL A 183 -11.03 7.79 -8.07
C VAL A 183 -9.69 8.05 -8.77
N LEU A 184 -9.03 9.17 -8.46
CA LEU A 184 -7.77 9.56 -9.12
C LEU A 184 -6.53 8.89 -8.52
N GLY A 185 -6.60 8.43 -7.26
CA GLY A 185 -5.54 7.68 -6.61
C GLY A 185 -5.48 6.21 -7.04
N ALA A 186 -6.59 5.64 -7.55
CA ALA A 186 -6.65 4.24 -7.93
C ALA A 186 -5.72 3.86 -9.10
N PRO A 187 -5.65 4.62 -10.22
CA PRO A 187 -4.71 4.31 -11.29
C PRO A 187 -3.24 4.37 -10.86
N PRO A 188 -2.75 5.42 -10.17
CA PRO A 188 -1.38 5.46 -9.62
C PRO A 188 -1.08 4.28 -8.70
N LEU A 189 -2.04 3.87 -7.86
CA LEU A 189 -1.88 2.73 -6.96
C LEU A 189 -1.77 1.40 -7.73
N ALA A 190 -2.60 1.19 -8.74
CA ALA A 190 -2.55 0.00 -9.59
C ALA A 190 -1.22 -0.08 -10.36
N ILE A 191 -0.76 1.06 -10.91
CA ILE A 191 0.53 1.18 -11.59
C ILE A 191 1.67 0.90 -10.62
N ALA A 192 1.62 1.45 -9.40
CA ALA A 192 2.59 1.21 -8.35
C ALA A 192 2.68 -0.29 -8.02
N ALA A 193 1.55 -0.94 -7.75
CA ALA A 193 1.49 -2.36 -7.39
C ALA A 193 2.13 -3.24 -8.47
N VAL A 194 1.76 -3.04 -9.75
CA VAL A 194 2.33 -3.81 -10.87
C VAL A 194 3.81 -3.49 -11.07
N THR A 195 4.21 -2.24 -10.92
CA THR A 195 5.62 -1.84 -11.16
C THR A 195 6.54 -2.41 -10.07
N VAL A 196 6.11 -2.39 -8.81
CA VAL A 196 6.86 -3.02 -7.73
C VAL A 196 6.87 -4.54 -7.88
N ALA A 197 5.77 -5.16 -8.29
CA ALA A 197 5.73 -6.59 -8.60
C ALA A 197 6.69 -6.97 -9.75
N THR A 198 6.76 -6.13 -10.79
CA THR A 198 7.70 -6.31 -11.91
C THR A 198 9.15 -6.17 -11.44
N ALA A 199 9.44 -5.14 -10.63
CA ALA A 199 10.77 -4.94 -10.05
C ALA A 199 11.18 -6.06 -9.10
N TYR A 200 10.22 -6.65 -8.36
CA TYR A 200 10.46 -7.84 -7.57
C TYR A 200 10.88 -9.01 -8.47
N ARG A 201 10.13 -9.27 -9.55
CA ARG A 201 10.43 -10.36 -10.49
C ARG A 201 11.80 -10.25 -11.16
N THR A 202 12.23 -9.05 -11.53
CA THR A 202 13.56 -8.86 -12.11
C THR A 202 14.69 -9.13 -11.12
N LEU A 203 14.43 -9.02 -9.81
CA LEU A 203 15.40 -9.26 -8.75
C LEU A 203 15.34 -10.69 -8.19
N THR A 204 14.25 -11.42 -8.42
CA THR A 204 14.07 -12.81 -7.99
C THR A 204 13.66 -13.68 -9.18
N PRO A 205 14.57 -14.01 -10.11
CA PRO A 205 14.26 -14.93 -11.20
C PRO A 205 13.81 -16.28 -10.62
N SER A 206 12.78 -16.88 -11.24
CA SER A 206 12.28 -18.22 -10.91
C SER A 206 13.46 -19.20 -10.97
N ARG A 207 13.69 -19.91 -9.87
CA ARG A 207 14.59 -21.07 -9.84
C ARG A 207 13.79 -22.32 -10.12
#